data_AF-A0A9E3IY38-F1
#
_entry.id   AF-A0A9E3IY38-F1
#
_cell.length_a   1.000
_cell.length_b   1.000
_cell.length_c   1.000
_cell.angle_alpha   90.00
_cell.angle_beta   90.00
_cell.angle_gamma   90.00
#
_symmetry.space_group_name_H-M   'P 1'
#
loop_
_entity.id
_entity.type
_entity.pdbx_description
1 polymer ?
#
loop_
_entity_poly.entity_id
_entity_poly.type
_entity_poly.pdbx_seq_one_letter_code
_entity_poly.pdbx_strand_id
1 'polypeptide(L)'
;MTRAQIALGLAATAALSLSACDKAKPRAPAPPAAAMDTTGPAPAAPGGSPMPALPAWANDYMGKPIATLFPGPPKTCVGNTDNVEQKYGGASPGVQIVGWGWDPAAKAPIARVLLVDITGLVAGVGETGIARPDVNKVKPEITSPTTGWAAYTSRTLGPVDTYGILADGKSVCVLGHLVY
;
A
#
# COMPACT_ATOMS: atom_id res chain seq x y z
N MET A 1 1.40 -37.01 71.48
CA MET A 1 0.76 -35.68 71.52
C MET A 1 -0.25 -35.59 70.39
N THR A 2 -1.44 -35.09 70.71
CA THR A 2 -2.73 -35.42 70.10
C THR A 2 -3.29 -34.20 69.35
N ARG A 3 -3.97 -34.46 68.22
CA ARG A 3 -4.99 -33.69 67.45
C ARG A 3 -5.26 -32.19 67.72
N ALA A 4 -5.51 -31.46 66.62
CA ALA A 4 -6.53 -30.40 66.45
C ALA A 4 -6.94 -30.36 64.95
N GLN A 5 -8.16 -30.75 64.50
CA GLN A 5 -9.46 -30.06 64.44
C GLN A 5 -9.46 -28.72 63.67
N ILE A 6 -9.91 -28.70 62.39
CA ILE A 6 -11.24 -28.35 61.81
C ILE A 6 -11.60 -26.85 61.87
N ALA A 7 -11.78 -26.24 60.68
CA ALA A 7 -12.85 -25.29 60.29
C ALA A 7 -12.69 -25.00 58.77
N LEU A 8 -13.51 -25.54 57.87
CA LEU A 8 -14.80 -25.04 57.38
C LEU A 8 -14.81 -23.54 57.00
N GLY A 9 -14.85 -23.28 55.69
CA GLY A 9 -15.11 -21.97 55.10
C GLY A 9 -15.74 -22.13 53.72
N LEU A 10 -17.06 -22.31 53.68
CA LEU A 10 -17.89 -22.14 52.48
C LEU A 10 -18.06 -20.65 52.20
N ALA A 11 -17.84 -20.22 50.96
CA ALA A 11 -18.46 -19.01 50.44
C ALA A 11 -18.69 -19.16 48.92
N ALA A 12 -19.98 -19.18 48.55
CA ALA A 12 -20.51 -18.97 47.21
C ALA A 12 -20.06 -17.58 46.69
N THR A 13 -19.92 -17.28 45.40
CA THR A 13 -20.93 -16.92 44.37
C THR A 13 -20.10 -16.19 43.28
N ALA A 14 -20.41 -16.02 42.00
CA ALA A 14 -21.61 -16.16 41.19
C ALA A 14 -21.16 -16.33 39.73
N ALA A 15 -21.93 -17.09 38.95
CA ALA A 15 -21.77 -17.17 37.50
C ALA A 15 -22.27 -15.88 36.84
N LEU A 16 -21.41 -15.22 36.06
CA LEU A 16 -21.79 -14.13 35.17
C LEU A 16 -22.16 -14.71 33.80
N SER A 17 -23.42 -15.07 33.66
CA SER A 17 -24.06 -15.30 32.36
C SER A 17 -24.45 -13.95 31.74
N LEU A 18 -23.65 -13.48 30.77
CA LEU A 18 -24.05 -12.40 29.86
C LEU A 18 -24.75 -13.02 28.64
N SER A 19 -26.03 -13.33 28.79
CA SER A 19 -26.95 -13.52 27.68
C SER A 19 -27.34 -12.14 27.13
N ALA A 20 -26.55 -11.60 26.21
CA ALA A 20 -26.96 -10.47 25.39
C ALA A 20 -27.91 -10.96 24.30
N CYS A 21 -29.20 -10.71 24.52
CA CYS A 21 -30.26 -10.92 23.54
C CYS A 21 -30.24 -9.80 22.50
N ASP A 22 -29.53 -9.98 21.40
CA ASP A 22 -29.84 -9.27 20.16
C ASP A 22 -30.62 -10.20 19.25
N LYS A 23 -31.93 -9.93 19.10
CA LYS A 23 -32.75 -10.61 18.09
C LYS A 23 -32.20 -10.25 16.72
N ALA A 24 -31.69 -11.23 15.98
CA ALA A 24 -31.36 -11.06 14.57
C ALA A 24 -32.58 -10.52 13.82
N LYS A 25 -32.45 -9.35 13.20
CA LYS A 25 -33.45 -8.82 12.26
C LYS A 25 -33.68 -9.87 11.16
N PRO A 26 -34.93 -10.26 10.85
CA PRO A 26 -35.19 -11.19 9.75
C PRO A 26 -34.60 -10.64 8.46
N ARG A 27 -33.66 -11.38 7.86
CA ARG A 27 -33.23 -11.11 6.48
C ARG A 27 -34.38 -11.53 5.58
N ALA A 28 -34.79 -10.64 4.69
CA ALA A 28 -35.63 -11.02 3.55
C ALA A 28 -34.94 -12.19 2.82
N PRO A 29 -35.70 -13.13 2.23
CA PRO A 29 -35.12 -14.18 1.40
C PRO A 29 -34.25 -13.53 0.33
N ALA A 30 -33.03 -14.05 0.16
CA ALA A 30 -32.21 -13.66 -0.96
C ALA A 30 -33.02 -13.96 -2.25
N PRO A 31 -33.05 -13.04 -3.24
CA PRO A 31 -33.61 -13.38 -4.53
C PRO A 31 -32.88 -14.62 -5.07
N PRO A 32 -33.59 -15.51 -5.80
CA PRO A 32 -32.97 -16.71 -6.34
C PRO A 32 -31.74 -16.31 -7.15
N ALA A 33 -30.63 -17.02 -6.90
CA ALA A 33 -29.39 -16.84 -7.62
C ALA A 33 -29.69 -17.03 -9.12
N ALA A 34 -29.75 -15.92 -9.86
CA ALA A 34 -29.66 -15.97 -11.30
C ALA A 34 -28.30 -16.62 -11.62
N ALA A 35 -28.33 -17.68 -12.42
CA ALA A 35 -27.15 -18.38 -12.87
C ALA A 35 -26.15 -17.36 -13.44
N MET A 36 -25.02 -17.20 -12.76
CA MET A 36 -23.90 -16.41 -13.27
C MET A 36 -23.23 -17.23 -14.37
N ASP A 37 -23.48 -16.83 -15.61
CA ASP A 37 -22.68 -17.17 -16.77
C ASP A 37 -21.30 -16.50 -16.58
N THR A 38 -20.27 -17.28 -16.25
CA THR A 38 -18.94 -16.79 -15.81
C THR A 38 -17.97 -16.53 -16.96
N THR A 39 -18.45 -16.24 -18.17
CA THR A 39 -17.58 -16.17 -19.36
C THR A 39 -17.26 -14.75 -19.86
N GLY A 40 -17.47 -13.70 -19.07
CA GLY A 40 -17.13 -12.32 -19.46
C GLY A 40 -16.45 -11.52 -18.34
N PRO A 41 -15.54 -10.58 -18.67
CA PRO A 41 -14.99 -9.66 -17.68
C PRO A 41 -16.11 -8.83 -17.06
N ALA A 42 -16.11 -8.70 -15.74
CA ALA A 42 -17.09 -7.93 -14.99
C ALA A 42 -17.15 -6.48 -15.52
N PRO A 43 -18.35 -5.91 -15.75
CA PRO A 43 -18.46 -4.52 -16.19
C PRO A 43 -17.89 -3.59 -15.12
N ALA A 44 -17.10 -2.61 -15.57
CA ALA A 44 -16.56 -1.57 -14.70
C ALA A 44 -17.70 -0.87 -13.93
N ALA A 45 -17.55 -0.70 -12.62
CA ALA A 45 -18.53 0.00 -11.81
C ALA A 45 -18.74 1.43 -12.34
N PRO A 46 -19.98 1.87 -12.63
CA PRO A 46 -20.23 3.23 -13.08
C PRO A 46 -19.99 4.23 -11.94
N GLY A 47 -19.11 5.22 -12.15
CA GLY A 47 -19.08 6.42 -11.29
C GLY A 47 -17.75 6.82 -10.64
N GLY A 48 -16.62 6.78 -11.35
CA GLY A 48 -15.37 7.39 -10.85
C GLY A 48 -14.53 7.99 -11.97
N SER A 49 -13.74 9.02 -11.66
CA SER A 49 -12.75 9.55 -12.60
C SER A 49 -11.72 8.47 -12.92
N PRO A 50 -11.40 8.22 -14.20
CA PRO A 50 -10.37 7.25 -14.57
C PRO A 50 -9.00 7.73 -14.09
N MET A 51 -8.13 6.78 -13.81
CA MET A 51 -6.72 7.06 -13.54
C MET A 51 -6.08 7.75 -14.76
N PRO A 52 -5.19 8.74 -14.54
CA PRO A 52 -4.41 9.32 -15.62
C PRO A 52 -3.60 8.26 -16.38
N ALA A 53 -3.29 8.55 -17.64
CA ALA A 53 -2.38 7.70 -18.41
C ALA A 53 -0.99 7.70 -17.75
N LEU A 54 -0.35 6.53 -17.73
CA LEU A 54 1.03 6.40 -17.27
C LEU A 54 1.98 7.13 -18.23
N PRO A 55 3.13 7.64 -17.74
CA PRO A 55 4.12 8.29 -18.59
C PRO A 55 4.67 7.32 -19.64
N ALA A 56 5.09 7.82 -20.80
CA ALA A 56 5.47 6.98 -21.95
C ALA A 56 6.61 5.98 -21.64
N TRP A 57 7.53 6.35 -20.75
CA TRP A 57 8.65 5.48 -20.34
C TRP A 57 8.18 4.26 -19.52
N ALA A 58 6.95 4.26 -18.99
CA ALA A 58 6.39 3.15 -18.22
C ALA A 58 6.45 1.84 -19.00
N ASN A 59 6.27 1.90 -20.33
CA ASN A 59 6.27 0.73 -21.22
C ASN A 59 7.56 -0.10 -21.12
N ASP A 60 8.68 0.52 -20.75
CA ASP A 60 9.96 -0.16 -20.60
C ASP A 60 10.06 -0.99 -19.31
N TYR A 61 9.15 -0.79 -18.36
CA TYR A 61 9.20 -1.37 -17.01
C TYR A 61 7.98 -2.20 -16.66
N MET A 62 6.78 -1.76 -17.03
CA MET A 62 5.51 -2.38 -16.62
C MET A 62 5.48 -3.89 -16.91
N GLY A 63 5.09 -4.67 -15.90
CA GLY A 63 4.99 -6.13 -15.97
C GLY A 63 6.32 -6.89 -15.96
N LYS A 64 7.48 -6.19 -15.95
CA LYS A 64 8.79 -6.85 -15.92
C LYS A 64 9.25 -7.11 -14.47
N PRO A 65 10.03 -8.18 -14.22
CA PRO A 65 10.61 -8.41 -12.90
C PRO A 65 11.63 -7.34 -12.56
N ILE A 66 11.55 -6.76 -11.36
CA ILE A 66 12.52 -5.74 -10.92
C ILE A 66 13.94 -6.30 -10.88
N ALA A 67 14.11 -7.58 -10.51
CA ALA A 67 15.41 -8.25 -10.48
C ALA A 67 16.06 -8.41 -11.86
N THR A 68 15.27 -8.41 -12.95
CA THR A 68 15.79 -8.42 -14.32
C THR A 68 16.19 -7.02 -14.77
N LEU A 69 15.39 -6.02 -14.40
CA LEU A 69 15.64 -4.61 -14.75
C LEU A 69 16.85 -4.05 -13.99
N PHE A 70 17.03 -4.46 -12.74
CA PHE A 70 18.06 -3.98 -11.82
C PHE A 70 18.73 -5.18 -11.12
N PRO A 71 19.70 -5.86 -11.76
CA PRO A 71 20.27 -7.11 -11.26
C PRO A 71 21.20 -6.96 -10.05
N GLY A 72 21.44 -5.74 -9.57
CA GLY A 72 22.25 -5.46 -8.38
C GLY A 72 21.39 -5.33 -7.11
N PRO A 73 21.99 -5.45 -5.91
CA PRO A 73 21.29 -5.11 -4.68
C PRO A 73 20.86 -3.64 -4.68
N PRO A 74 19.71 -3.29 -4.08
CA PRO A 74 19.32 -1.90 -3.91
C PRO A 74 20.40 -1.09 -3.22
N LYS A 75 20.60 0.14 -3.70
CA LYS A 75 21.50 1.12 -3.12
C LYS A 75 20.83 1.82 -1.94
N THR A 76 21.64 2.53 -1.15
CA THR A 76 21.16 3.36 -0.06
C THR A 76 20.58 4.67 -0.59
N CYS A 77 19.36 4.97 -0.20
CA CYS A 77 18.76 6.30 -0.30
C CYS A 77 17.94 6.55 0.98
N VAL A 78 17.41 7.76 1.14
CA VAL A 78 16.47 8.08 2.20
C VAL A 78 15.15 8.53 1.59
N GLY A 79 14.04 8.07 2.15
CA GLY A 79 12.73 8.35 1.60
C GLY A 79 11.64 7.67 2.40
N ASN A 80 10.40 7.93 2.01
CA ASN A 80 9.24 7.25 2.55
C ASN A 80 8.17 7.09 1.48
N THR A 81 7.44 5.98 1.56
CA THR A 81 6.13 5.80 0.92
C THR A 81 5.09 6.25 1.93
N ASP A 82 4.40 7.35 1.65
CA ASP A 82 3.55 8.01 2.64
C ASP A 82 2.17 7.33 2.71
N ASN A 83 1.37 7.42 1.64
CA ASN A 83 0.00 6.89 1.63
C ASN A 83 -0.54 6.71 0.20
N VAL A 84 -1.69 6.04 0.11
CA VAL A 84 -2.59 6.19 -1.04
C VAL A 84 -3.25 7.56 -0.93
N GLU A 85 -2.97 8.44 -1.89
CA GLU A 85 -3.53 9.81 -1.93
C GLU A 85 -4.90 9.84 -2.58
N GLN A 86 -5.08 9.05 -3.65
CA GLN A 86 -6.32 9.02 -4.42
C GLN A 86 -6.64 7.61 -4.91
N LYS A 87 -7.93 7.25 -4.89
CA LYS A 87 -8.46 6.06 -5.57
C LYS A 87 -9.26 6.49 -6.80
N TYR A 88 -8.99 5.85 -7.93
CA TYR A 88 -9.65 6.08 -9.22
C TYR A 88 -10.62 4.95 -9.55
N GLY A 89 -11.64 5.26 -10.33
CA GLY A 89 -12.68 4.33 -10.76
C GLY A 89 -12.93 4.37 -12.27
N GLY A 90 -14.15 4.03 -12.68
CA GLY A 90 -14.56 4.12 -14.09
C GLY A 90 -13.78 3.18 -15.01
N ALA A 91 -13.50 3.63 -16.23
CA ALA A 91 -12.90 2.80 -17.29
C ALA A 91 -11.47 2.34 -17.01
N SER A 92 -10.75 3.03 -16.12
CA SER A 92 -9.39 2.67 -15.71
C SER A 92 -9.24 2.89 -14.21
N PRO A 93 -9.71 1.95 -13.37
CA PRO A 93 -9.55 2.04 -11.93
C PRO A 93 -8.08 1.89 -11.53
N GLY A 94 -7.74 2.40 -10.35
CA GLY A 94 -6.37 2.35 -9.83
C GLY A 94 -6.19 3.25 -8.63
N VAL A 95 -4.95 3.46 -8.23
CA VAL A 95 -4.60 4.36 -7.12
C VAL A 95 -3.43 5.25 -7.46
N GLN A 96 -3.39 6.43 -6.84
CA GLN A 96 -2.21 7.27 -6.72
C GLN A 96 -1.58 7.03 -5.35
N ILE A 97 -0.30 6.70 -5.34
CA ILE A 97 0.53 6.58 -4.14
C ILE A 97 1.55 7.72 -4.17
N VAL A 98 1.77 8.34 -3.02
CA VAL A 98 2.69 9.47 -2.88
C VAL A 98 3.77 9.17 -1.85
N GLY A 99 4.85 9.93 -1.94
CA GLY A 99 5.94 9.85 -0.98
C GLY A 99 7.03 10.86 -1.30
N TRP A 100 8.22 10.60 -0.79
CA TRP A 100 9.43 11.36 -1.11
C TRP A 100 10.68 10.47 -1.16
N GLY A 101 11.72 10.92 -1.84
CA GLY A 101 12.97 10.18 -1.96
C GLY A 101 14.17 11.07 -2.30
N TRP A 102 15.32 10.75 -1.71
CA TRP A 102 16.57 11.49 -1.83
C TRP A 102 17.76 10.54 -1.89
N ASP A 103 18.61 10.74 -2.90
CA ASP A 103 19.90 10.09 -3.04
C ASP A 103 20.99 10.96 -2.37
N PRO A 104 21.54 10.53 -1.22
CA PRO A 104 22.59 11.29 -0.54
C PRO A 104 23.93 11.26 -1.29
N ALA A 105 24.19 10.25 -2.12
CA ALA A 105 25.43 10.15 -2.89
C ALA A 105 25.42 11.15 -4.05
N ALA A 106 24.30 11.25 -4.76
CA ALA A 106 24.12 12.23 -5.83
C ALA A 106 23.72 13.63 -5.34
N LYS A 107 23.30 13.75 -4.07
CA LYS A 107 22.66 14.96 -3.50
C LYS A 107 21.51 15.44 -4.38
N ALA A 108 20.63 14.52 -4.76
CA ALA A 108 19.53 14.77 -5.68
C ALA A 108 18.28 14.01 -5.25
N PRO A 109 17.08 14.48 -5.64
CA PRO A 109 15.89 13.62 -5.63
C PRO A 109 16.15 12.33 -6.42
N ILE A 110 15.45 11.26 -6.06
CA ILE A 110 15.40 10.08 -6.95
C ILE A 110 14.86 10.51 -8.33
N ALA A 111 15.28 9.80 -9.38
CA ALA A 111 14.91 10.18 -10.74
C ALA A 111 13.44 9.85 -11.03
N ARG A 112 13.00 8.65 -10.66
CA ARG A 112 11.65 8.10 -10.94
C ARG A 112 11.27 7.07 -9.89
N VAL A 113 10.01 6.64 -9.91
CA VAL A 113 9.46 5.66 -8.97
C VAL A 113 8.93 4.43 -9.70
N LEU A 114 9.17 3.25 -9.12
CA LEU A 114 8.54 1.99 -9.50
C LEU A 114 7.75 1.46 -8.30
N LEU A 115 6.55 0.97 -8.57
CA LEU A 115 5.74 0.20 -7.64
C LEU A 115 5.83 -1.27 -8.05
N VAL A 116 6.27 -2.11 -7.13
CA VAL A 116 6.49 -3.55 -7.37
C VAL A 116 5.52 -4.33 -6.52
N ASP A 117 4.80 -5.26 -7.12
CA ASP A 117 3.87 -6.11 -6.38
C ASP A 117 4.57 -7.30 -5.70
N ILE A 118 3.80 -8.07 -4.94
CA ILE A 118 4.30 -9.25 -4.20
C ILE A 118 4.92 -10.33 -5.09
N THR A 119 4.68 -10.31 -6.40
CA THR A 119 5.30 -11.25 -7.35
C THR A 119 6.65 -10.75 -7.87
N GLY A 120 7.08 -9.55 -7.46
CA GLY A 120 8.32 -8.93 -7.90
C GLY A 120 8.21 -8.25 -9.27
N LEU A 121 6.99 -8.07 -9.79
CA LEU A 121 6.73 -7.40 -11.06
C LEU A 121 6.40 -5.93 -10.86
N VAL A 122 6.86 -5.09 -11.78
CA VAL A 122 6.49 -3.67 -11.81
C VAL A 122 5.00 -3.55 -12.13
N ALA A 123 4.23 -3.09 -11.15
CA ALA A 123 2.79 -2.91 -11.22
C ALA A 123 2.37 -1.44 -11.35
N GLY A 124 3.31 -0.51 -11.21
CA GLY A 124 3.05 0.92 -11.34
C GLY A 124 4.34 1.73 -11.44
N VAL A 125 4.19 2.99 -11.82
CA VAL A 125 5.32 3.91 -12.03
C VAL A 125 4.95 5.33 -11.62
N GLY A 126 5.97 6.15 -11.34
CA GLY A 126 5.76 7.53 -10.92
C GLY A 126 6.89 8.48 -11.27
N GLU A 127 6.55 9.77 -11.25
CA GLU A 127 7.45 10.88 -11.49
C GLU A 127 7.78 11.60 -10.17
N THR A 128 8.96 12.21 -10.14
CA THR A 128 9.40 13.07 -9.02
C THR A 128 9.21 14.54 -9.36
N GLY A 129 9.68 15.43 -8.48
CA GLY A 129 9.60 16.88 -8.70
C GLY A 129 8.49 17.56 -7.90
N ILE A 130 7.79 16.83 -7.01
CA ILE A 130 6.73 17.40 -6.17
C ILE A 130 7.36 18.09 -4.96
N ALA A 131 6.88 19.29 -4.64
CA ALA A 131 7.39 20.07 -3.52
C ALA A 131 7.13 19.37 -2.17
N ARG A 132 8.15 19.34 -1.30
CA ARG A 132 8.09 18.77 0.06
C ARG A 132 8.78 19.68 1.08
N PRO A 133 8.25 20.91 1.29
CA PRO A 133 8.85 21.85 2.24
C PRO A 133 8.88 21.32 3.68
N ASP A 134 7.95 20.42 4.01
CA ASP A 134 7.91 19.68 5.28
C ASP A 134 9.17 18.81 5.47
N VAL A 135 9.65 18.16 4.40
CA VAL A 135 10.84 17.32 4.45
C VAL A 135 12.09 18.16 4.69
N ASN A 136 12.28 19.26 3.94
CA ASN A 136 13.46 20.13 4.15
C ASN A 136 13.50 20.74 5.55
N LYS A 137 12.32 21.05 6.12
CA LYS A 137 12.21 21.59 7.48
C LYS A 137 12.69 20.59 8.55
N VAL A 138 12.39 19.30 8.36
CA VAL A 138 12.75 18.23 9.31
C VAL A 138 14.13 17.64 9.03
N LYS A 139 14.57 17.68 7.77
CA LYS A 139 15.84 17.09 7.28
C LYS A 139 16.64 18.15 6.51
N PRO A 140 17.37 19.04 7.20
CA PRO A 140 18.15 20.11 6.56
C PRO A 140 19.24 19.61 5.61
N GLU A 141 19.68 18.35 5.74
CA GLU A 141 20.61 17.69 4.84
C GLU A 141 20.03 17.45 3.42
N ILE A 142 18.70 17.47 3.29
CA ILE A 142 18.00 17.41 2.01
C ILE A 142 17.86 18.82 1.49
N THR A 143 18.62 19.15 0.45
CA THR A 143 18.71 20.52 -0.07
C THR A 143 17.71 20.82 -1.19
N SER A 144 17.16 19.80 -1.84
CA SER A 144 16.16 20.00 -2.90
C SER A 144 14.76 20.20 -2.30
N PRO A 145 13.99 21.22 -2.74
CA PRO A 145 12.62 21.40 -2.31
C PRO A 145 11.64 20.39 -2.96
N THR A 146 12.07 19.63 -3.96
CA THR A 146 11.20 18.83 -4.85
C THR A 146 11.47 17.32 -4.76
N THR A 147 11.68 16.80 -3.55
CA THR A 147 11.93 15.37 -3.31
C THR A 147 10.67 14.50 -3.35
N GLY A 148 9.49 15.12 -3.44
CA GLY A 148 8.23 14.41 -3.51
C GLY A 148 8.03 13.72 -4.85
N TRP A 149 7.22 12.67 -4.83
CA TRP A 149 6.85 11.91 -6.01
C TRP A 149 5.40 11.43 -5.92
N ALA A 150 4.83 11.14 -7.09
CA ALA A 150 3.54 10.48 -7.22
C ALA A 150 3.65 9.35 -8.24
N ALA A 151 3.14 8.18 -7.84
CA ALA A 151 3.13 6.97 -8.65
C ALA A 151 1.71 6.43 -8.79
N TYR A 152 1.46 5.80 -9.93
CA TYR A 152 0.15 5.30 -10.30
C TYR A 152 0.22 3.81 -10.59
N THR A 153 -0.80 3.07 -10.15
CA THR A 153 -0.98 1.64 -10.44
C THR A 153 -2.45 1.34 -10.66
N SER A 154 -2.76 0.43 -11.58
CA SER A 154 -4.12 -0.09 -11.77
C SER A 154 -4.54 -1.05 -10.66
N ARG A 155 -3.61 -1.45 -9.78
CA ARG A 155 -3.92 -2.23 -8.58
C ARG A 155 -4.74 -1.37 -7.63
N THR A 156 -5.82 -1.94 -7.11
CA THR A 156 -6.74 -1.25 -6.20
C THR A 156 -6.63 -1.73 -4.75
N LEU A 157 -5.86 -2.80 -4.51
CA LEU A 157 -5.62 -3.38 -3.20
C LEU A 157 -4.33 -4.22 -3.15
N GLY A 158 -3.86 -4.44 -1.93
CA GLY A 158 -2.77 -5.35 -1.61
C GLY A 158 -1.41 -4.68 -1.47
N PRO A 159 -0.38 -5.46 -1.08
CA PRO A 159 0.95 -4.93 -0.81
C PRO A 159 1.65 -4.45 -2.09
N VAL A 160 2.40 -3.36 -1.95
CA VAL A 160 3.39 -2.88 -2.93
C VAL A 160 4.67 -2.46 -2.23
N ASP A 161 5.80 -2.80 -2.84
CA ASP A 161 7.11 -2.26 -2.50
C ASP A 161 7.41 -1.10 -3.45
N THR A 162 7.84 0.03 -2.89
CA THR A 162 8.20 1.22 -3.66
C THR A 162 9.71 1.30 -3.82
N TYR A 163 10.16 1.46 -5.06
CA TYR A 163 11.56 1.67 -5.40
C TYR A 163 11.77 3.01 -6.08
N GLY A 164 12.86 3.68 -5.75
CA GLY A 164 13.34 4.86 -6.47
C GLY A 164 14.42 4.48 -7.47
N ILE A 165 14.25 4.84 -8.75
CA ILE A 165 15.32 4.77 -9.75
C ILE A 165 16.30 5.90 -9.46
N LEU A 166 17.59 5.59 -9.33
CA LEU A 166 18.63 6.58 -9.08
C LEU A 166 19.07 7.30 -10.35
N ALA A 167 19.85 8.37 -10.21
CA ALA A 167 20.28 9.23 -11.31
C ALA A 167 21.10 8.49 -12.39
N ASP A 168 21.72 7.36 -12.05
CA ASP A 168 22.46 6.52 -13.00
C ASP A 168 21.54 5.73 -13.97
N GLY A 169 20.23 5.70 -13.70
CA GLY A 169 19.22 4.95 -14.46
C GLY A 169 19.38 3.42 -14.41
N LYS A 170 20.32 2.91 -13.60
CA LYS A 170 20.76 1.51 -13.56
C LYS A 170 20.68 0.90 -12.17
N SER A 171 20.46 1.73 -11.15
CA SER A 171 20.32 1.33 -9.77
C SER A 171 18.97 1.76 -9.24
N VAL A 172 18.47 1.00 -8.27
CA VAL A 172 17.29 1.36 -7.47
C VAL A 172 17.64 1.44 -5.99
N CYS A 173 16.80 2.12 -5.24
CA CYS A 173 16.77 2.07 -3.78
C CYS A 173 15.36 1.80 -3.26
N VAL A 174 15.23 1.28 -2.04
CA VAL A 174 13.93 1.00 -1.42
C VAL A 174 13.41 2.27 -0.74
N LEU A 175 12.15 2.62 -1.01
CA LEU A 175 11.46 3.79 -0.44
C LEU A 175 10.36 3.41 0.56
N GLY A 176 10.01 2.13 0.65
CA GLY A 176 9.05 1.64 1.64
C GLY A 176 8.17 0.51 1.12
N HIS A 177 7.34 0.02 2.03
CA HIS A 177 6.34 -0.99 1.79
C HIS A 177 4.98 -0.43 2.20
N LEU A 178 3.96 -0.61 1.37
CA LEU A 178 2.61 -0.14 1.66
C LEU A 178 1.60 -1.27 1.45
N VAL A 179 0.69 -1.44 2.42
CA VAL A 179 -0.47 -2.33 2.32
C VAL A 179 -1.72 -1.46 2.38
N TYR A 180 -2.61 -1.59 1.40
CA TYR A 180 -3.82 -0.77 1.27
C TYR A 180 -5.00 -1.52 0.65
#